data_AF-A0A2T5HDU2-F1
#
_entry.id   AF-A0A2T5HDU2-F1
#
_cell.length_a   1.000
_cell.length_b   1.000
_cell.length_c   1.000
_cell.angle_alpha   90.00
_cell.angle_beta   90.00
_cell.angle_gamma   90.00
#
_symmetry.space_group_name_H-M   'P 1'
#
loop_
_entity.id
_entity.type
_entity.pdbx_description
1 polymer ?
#
loop_
_entity_poly.entity_id
_entity_poly.type
_entity_poly.pdbx_seq_one_letter_code
_entity_poly.pdbx_strand_id
1 'polypeptide(L)'
;MTVGFVMLVHTALHRAEQVARHWATHGCPVVIHVDRRVKKEVYQPFVDSLSDLDNVVFSKRHACEWGTWSLVAASQDASELMLSRFPEARHVYLSSGACLPLRPVEDLKRYLAARPMTNFIESVTTEDVPWTVGGLDAERFTLRFPFSWKKQRRLFDRYVSLQRTLGYKRKIPDGLVPHLGSQWWCLTRQTLSAILEDPDRKLYDGYFKRVWIPDESYYQTLVRLYSNNIESRSLTLSKFDYQGKPHIFYDDHLQLLRRSDCFVARKIWPKAERLYATFLNLDSNPMKGTEPNPGKIDRIFSKAVERRVMGREGLYMQSRMPGQGKGHGKTSAPYSVFEGFSDLFENFDEWLSRAVGARVHGHLFAPDEVEFSGGQKVFSGALSNHAALRDYNPCGFLTSLIWNTRGERQCFMYGPRDNQAINWLIATDPNAQISVISGAWAVTLFRSDKSFSEIRREAARLQRIEAKHIEILRSQHIKARVRIWTMADFIESQMEPLQAIIDEIGPRNVRRLTEAPRMRDLTGFGQFLQNLKNQGMKPHLMGDFPMSNEPDMRTREHKRPYLVK
;
A
#
# COMPACT_ATOMS: atom_id res chain seq x y z
N MET A 1 -44.62 -7.04 -5.62
CA MET A 1 -43.73 -8.10 -6.14
C MET A 1 -43.02 -8.73 -4.95
N THR A 2 -42.88 -10.05 -4.92
CA THR A 2 -42.16 -10.77 -3.85
C THR A 2 -40.78 -11.19 -4.33
N VAL A 3 -39.79 -11.12 -3.42
CA VAL A 3 -38.41 -11.55 -3.63
C VAL A 3 -38.13 -12.72 -2.70
N GLY A 4 -37.70 -13.85 -3.25
CA GLY A 4 -37.27 -14.99 -2.45
C GLY A 4 -35.78 -14.93 -2.14
N PHE A 5 -35.38 -15.26 -0.93
CA PHE A 5 -33.96 -15.36 -0.54
C PHE A 5 -33.53 -16.81 -0.38
N VAL A 6 -32.46 -17.20 -1.07
CA VAL A 6 -31.74 -18.45 -0.81
C VAL A 6 -30.52 -18.10 0.04
N MET A 7 -30.45 -18.62 1.27
CA MET A 7 -29.37 -18.31 2.21
C MET A 7 -28.50 -19.53 2.50
N LEU A 8 -27.21 -19.45 2.14
CA LEU A 8 -26.22 -20.49 2.46
C LEU A 8 -25.51 -20.20 3.79
N VAL A 9 -25.59 -21.09 4.79
CA VAL A 9 -25.07 -20.86 6.14
C VAL A 9 -24.23 -22.03 6.65
N HIS A 10 -23.19 -21.72 7.44
CA HIS A 10 -22.32 -22.73 8.05
C HIS A 10 -21.71 -22.32 9.40
N THR A 11 -21.81 -21.04 9.78
CA THR A 11 -21.28 -20.48 11.04
C THR A 11 -22.13 -19.28 11.49
N ALA A 12 -21.95 -18.84 12.73
CA ALA A 12 -22.60 -17.65 13.30
C ALA A 12 -24.13 -17.64 13.08
N LEU A 13 -24.79 -18.77 13.36
CA LEU A 13 -26.20 -18.98 13.00
C LEU A 13 -27.16 -17.96 13.64
N HIS A 14 -26.85 -17.43 14.82
CA HIS A 14 -27.64 -16.34 15.43
C HIS A 14 -27.72 -15.08 14.55
N ARG A 15 -26.68 -14.77 13.74
CA ARG A 15 -26.75 -13.66 12.77
C ARG A 15 -27.55 -14.02 11.53
N ALA A 16 -27.40 -15.26 11.07
CA ALA A 16 -28.22 -15.77 9.98
C ALA A 16 -29.71 -15.75 10.35
N GLU A 17 -30.04 -16.10 11.59
CA GLU A 17 -31.38 -16.02 12.17
C GLU A 17 -31.92 -14.60 12.13
N GLN A 18 -31.17 -13.63 12.68
CA GLN A 18 -31.56 -12.21 12.67
C GLN A 18 -31.87 -11.69 11.26
N VAL A 19 -31.01 -12.02 10.29
CA VAL A 19 -31.17 -11.58 8.90
C VAL A 19 -32.31 -12.31 8.19
N ALA A 20 -32.45 -13.62 8.39
CA ALA A 20 -33.54 -14.41 7.82
C ALA A 20 -34.89 -13.94 8.36
N ARG A 21 -35.00 -13.74 9.68
CA ARG A 21 -36.18 -13.18 10.34
C ARG A 21 -36.51 -11.80 9.80
N HIS A 22 -35.51 -10.92 9.65
CA HIS A 22 -35.72 -9.60 9.08
C HIS A 22 -36.33 -9.65 7.67
N TRP A 23 -35.88 -10.54 6.77
CA TRP A 23 -36.52 -10.70 5.46
C TRP A 23 -37.91 -11.33 5.54
N ALA A 24 -38.06 -12.38 6.34
CA ALA A 24 -39.30 -13.13 6.52
C ALA A 24 -40.44 -12.24 7.04
N THR A 25 -40.20 -11.44 8.09
CA THR A 25 -41.20 -10.54 8.68
C THR A 25 -41.58 -9.38 7.75
N HIS A 26 -40.75 -9.10 6.73
CA HIS A 26 -41.07 -8.15 5.66
C HIS A 26 -41.74 -8.83 4.45
N GLY A 27 -42.23 -10.06 4.59
CA GLY A 27 -42.97 -10.77 3.55
C GLY A 27 -42.11 -11.27 2.39
N CYS A 28 -40.83 -11.54 2.63
CA CYS A 28 -39.95 -12.21 1.67
C CYS A 28 -39.70 -13.66 2.13
N PRO A 29 -40.04 -14.69 1.34
CA PRO A 29 -39.76 -16.06 1.71
C PRO A 29 -38.26 -16.33 1.74
N VAL A 30 -37.82 -17.19 2.66
CA VAL A 30 -36.41 -17.53 2.85
C VAL A 30 -36.23 -19.04 2.85
N VAL A 31 -35.40 -19.55 1.93
CA VAL A 31 -34.93 -20.94 1.94
C VAL A 31 -33.50 -20.98 2.45
N ILE A 32 -33.28 -21.70 3.54
CA ILE A 32 -31.98 -21.78 4.21
C ILE A 32 -31.33 -23.13 3.97
N HIS A 33 -30.13 -23.12 3.40
CA HIS A 33 -29.25 -24.27 3.39
C HIS A 33 -28.28 -24.19 4.56
N VAL A 34 -28.25 -25.21 5.41
CA VAL A 34 -27.24 -25.34 6.47
C VAL A 34 -26.24 -26.44 6.12
N ASP A 35 -24.95 -26.09 6.08
CA ASP A 35 -23.87 -27.04 5.79
C ASP A 35 -24.01 -28.30 6.68
N ARG A 36 -23.90 -29.48 6.05
CA ARG A 36 -24.00 -30.79 6.72
C ARG A 36 -22.95 -30.97 7.82
N ARG A 37 -21.83 -30.23 7.76
CA ARG A 37 -20.76 -30.23 8.78
C ARG A 37 -21.14 -29.48 10.06
N VAL A 38 -22.20 -28.67 10.05
CA VAL A 38 -22.75 -28.09 11.29
C VAL A 38 -23.34 -29.22 12.12
N LYS A 39 -22.85 -29.37 13.36
CA LYS A 39 -23.29 -30.43 14.25
C LYS A 39 -24.77 -30.27 14.63
N LYS A 40 -25.43 -31.38 14.94
CA LYS A 40 -26.87 -31.41 15.22
C LYS A 40 -27.25 -30.51 16.39
N GLU A 41 -26.39 -30.42 17.40
CA GLU A 41 -26.61 -29.65 18.63
C GLU A 41 -26.63 -28.13 18.38
N VAL A 42 -26.00 -27.68 17.29
CA VAL A 42 -26.02 -26.26 16.86
C VAL A 42 -27.09 -26.03 15.79
N TYR A 43 -27.34 -27.04 14.95
CA TYR A 43 -28.33 -26.99 13.88
C TYR A 43 -29.76 -26.95 14.41
N GLN A 44 -30.12 -27.83 15.36
CA GLN A 44 -31.50 -27.96 15.81
C GLN A 44 -32.02 -26.66 16.47
N PRO A 45 -31.29 -26.03 17.43
CA PRO A 45 -31.75 -24.77 18.01
C PRO A 45 -31.95 -23.64 16.99
N PHE A 46 -31.14 -23.62 15.91
CA PHE A 46 -31.28 -22.63 14.84
C PHE A 46 -32.51 -22.88 13.94
N VAL A 47 -32.90 -24.15 13.75
CA VAL A 47 -34.15 -24.48 13.08
C VAL A 47 -35.33 -24.09 13.96
N ASP A 48 -35.27 -24.45 15.24
CA ASP A 48 -36.33 -24.18 16.21
C ASP A 48 -36.56 -22.67 16.38
N SER A 49 -35.49 -21.85 16.38
CA SER A 49 -35.55 -20.40 16.50
C SER A 49 -36.22 -19.67 15.32
N LEU A 50 -36.49 -20.36 14.21
CA LEU A 50 -37.18 -19.82 13.03
C LEU A 50 -38.51 -20.56 12.75
N SER A 51 -38.90 -21.49 13.62
CA SER A 51 -40.09 -22.32 13.43
C SER A 51 -41.42 -21.57 13.53
N ASP A 52 -41.40 -20.36 14.10
CA ASP A 52 -42.54 -19.45 14.18
C ASP A 52 -42.83 -18.71 12.85
N LEU A 53 -41.98 -18.88 11.83
CA LEU A 53 -42.08 -18.18 10.55
C LEU A 53 -42.46 -19.15 9.43
N ASP A 54 -43.73 -19.12 9.00
CA ASP A 54 -44.28 -20.03 7.97
C ASP A 54 -43.63 -19.87 6.57
N ASN A 55 -42.98 -18.74 6.32
CA ASN A 55 -42.29 -18.43 5.07
C ASN A 55 -40.77 -18.67 5.14
N VAL A 56 -40.28 -19.35 6.18
CA VAL A 56 -38.89 -19.82 6.29
C VAL A 56 -38.86 -21.34 6.21
N VAL A 57 -38.08 -21.89 5.28
CA VAL A 57 -37.93 -23.34 5.10
C VAL A 57 -36.48 -23.73 4.94
N PHE A 58 -36.15 -24.99 5.24
CA PHE A 58 -34.79 -25.52 5.18
C PHE A 58 -34.64 -26.51 4.02
N SER A 59 -33.57 -26.34 3.22
CA SER A 59 -33.29 -27.22 2.10
C SER A 59 -32.40 -28.41 2.49
N LYS A 60 -32.21 -29.34 1.54
CA LYS A 60 -31.34 -30.50 1.69
C LYS A 60 -29.91 -30.08 2.02
N ARG A 61 -29.35 -30.67 3.08
CA ARG A 61 -28.03 -30.32 3.61
C ARG A 61 -26.90 -30.98 2.82
N HIS A 62 -25.90 -30.19 2.43
CA HIS A 62 -24.68 -30.62 1.73
C HIS A 62 -23.46 -30.28 2.56
N ALA A 63 -22.42 -31.13 2.50
CA ALA A 63 -21.14 -30.83 3.14
C ALA A 63 -20.33 -29.92 2.21
N CYS A 64 -20.41 -28.61 2.44
CA CYS A 64 -19.87 -27.64 1.51
C CYS A 64 -18.36 -27.43 1.71
N GLU A 65 -17.68 -27.19 0.60
CA GLU A 65 -16.25 -26.92 0.57
C GLU A 65 -15.93 -25.87 -0.47
N TRP A 66 -15.12 -24.90 -0.05
CA TRP A 66 -14.75 -23.75 -0.88
C TRP A 66 -14.12 -24.20 -2.20
N GLY A 67 -14.59 -23.61 -3.30
CA GLY A 67 -14.08 -23.85 -4.65
C GLY A 67 -14.50 -25.18 -5.26
N THR A 68 -15.50 -25.87 -4.70
CA THR A 68 -16.00 -27.17 -5.18
C THR A 68 -17.48 -27.12 -5.56
N TRP A 69 -17.94 -28.12 -6.33
CA TRP A 69 -19.34 -28.29 -6.75
C TRP A 69 -20.37 -28.25 -5.62
N SER A 70 -19.98 -28.62 -4.41
CA SER A 70 -20.88 -28.70 -3.26
C SER A 70 -21.62 -27.38 -2.96
N LEU A 71 -21.06 -26.23 -3.31
CA LEU A 71 -21.72 -24.92 -3.18
C LEU A 71 -22.81 -24.72 -4.24
N VAL A 72 -22.58 -25.16 -5.48
CA VAL A 72 -23.58 -25.12 -6.56
C VAL A 72 -24.73 -26.08 -6.26
N ALA A 73 -24.43 -27.29 -5.81
CA ALA A 73 -25.46 -28.25 -5.41
C ALA A 73 -26.34 -27.71 -4.27
N ALA A 74 -25.74 -27.04 -3.28
CA ALA A 74 -26.47 -26.40 -2.19
C ALA A 74 -27.38 -25.27 -2.68
N SER A 75 -26.92 -24.42 -3.60
CA SER A 75 -27.75 -23.35 -4.16
C SER A 75 -28.82 -23.87 -5.12
N GLN A 76 -28.57 -24.94 -5.87
CA GLN A 76 -29.56 -25.62 -6.72
C GLN A 76 -30.72 -26.17 -5.88
N ASP A 77 -30.44 -27.07 -4.93
CA ASP A 77 -31.48 -27.70 -4.09
C ASP A 77 -32.32 -26.65 -3.33
N ALA A 78 -31.66 -25.58 -2.85
CA ALA A 78 -32.36 -24.49 -2.18
C ALA A 78 -33.20 -23.63 -3.14
N SER A 79 -32.73 -23.41 -4.37
CA SER A 79 -33.46 -22.66 -5.39
C SER A 79 -34.65 -23.44 -5.93
N GLU A 80 -34.53 -24.75 -6.14
CA GLU A 80 -35.64 -25.62 -6.53
C GLU A 80 -36.75 -25.62 -5.46
N LEU A 81 -36.36 -25.69 -4.18
CA LEU A 81 -37.31 -25.57 -3.08
C LEU A 81 -37.97 -24.19 -3.04
N MET A 82 -37.22 -23.11 -3.30
CA MET A 82 -37.76 -21.75 -3.40
C MET A 82 -38.82 -21.67 -4.50
N LEU A 83 -38.49 -22.15 -5.70
CA LEU A 83 -39.37 -22.08 -6.86
C LEU A 83 -40.65 -22.92 -6.67
N SER A 84 -40.54 -24.10 -6.07
CA SER A 84 -41.67 -25.00 -5.86
C SER A 84 -42.60 -24.55 -4.72
N ARG A 85 -42.05 -24.05 -3.60
CA ARG A 85 -42.84 -23.70 -2.41
C ARG A 85 -43.45 -22.29 -2.48
N PHE A 86 -42.80 -21.37 -3.18
CA PHE A 86 -43.15 -19.95 -3.20
C PHE A 86 -43.38 -19.46 -4.65
N PRO A 87 -44.55 -19.77 -5.25
CA PRO A 87 -44.86 -19.40 -6.63
C PRO A 87 -44.89 -17.88 -6.87
N GLU A 88 -45.12 -17.08 -5.83
CA GLU A 88 -45.19 -15.63 -5.86
C GLU A 88 -43.82 -14.94 -5.99
N ALA A 89 -42.72 -15.64 -5.67
CA ALA A 89 -41.36 -15.12 -5.78
C ALA A 89 -40.99 -14.90 -7.26
N ARG A 90 -40.91 -13.63 -7.68
CA ARG A 90 -40.57 -13.26 -9.08
C ARG A 90 -39.06 -13.10 -9.31
N HIS A 91 -38.32 -12.85 -8.24
CA HIS A 91 -36.86 -12.83 -8.22
C HIS A 91 -36.36 -13.68 -7.07
N VAL A 92 -35.23 -14.35 -7.28
CA VAL A 92 -34.52 -15.13 -6.27
C VAL A 92 -33.15 -14.51 -6.04
N TYR A 93 -32.85 -14.18 -4.79
CA TYR A 93 -31.62 -13.56 -4.35
C TYR A 93 -30.76 -14.59 -3.59
N LEU A 94 -29.55 -14.86 -4.08
CA LEU A 94 -28.61 -15.74 -3.39
C LEU A 94 -27.79 -14.95 -2.37
N SER A 95 -27.77 -15.42 -1.12
CA SER A 95 -27.12 -14.77 0.00
C SER A 95 -26.39 -15.78 0.90
N SER A 96 -25.59 -15.28 1.83
CA SER A 96 -24.94 -16.08 2.87
C SER A 96 -25.31 -15.63 4.26
N GLY A 97 -25.10 -16.48 5.26
CA GLY A 97 -25.31 -16.12 6.67
C GLY A 97 -24.42 -14.97 7.21
N ALA A 98 -23.48 -14.47 6.42
CA ALA A 98 -22.64 -13.32 6.77
C ALA A 98 -22.94 -12.07 5.92
N CYS A 99 -24.07 -12.07 5.21
CA CYS A 99 -24.61 -10.92 4.52
C CYS A 99 -25.49 -10.08 5.47
N LEU A 100 -25.54 -8.78 5.25
CA LEU A 100 -26.39 -7.85 5.99
C LEU A 100 -27.11 -6.92 5.00
N PRO A 101 -28.44 -6.81 5.05
CA PRO A 101 -29.17 -5.77 4.33
C PRO A 101 -28.68 -4.39 4.74
N LEU A 102 -28.45 -3.50 3.78
CA LEU A 102 -28.04 -2.12 4.04
C LEU A 102 -29.17 -1.11 3.79
N ARG A 103 -30.27 -1.56 3.20
CA ARG A 103 -31.45 -0.76 2.82
C ARG A 103 -32.73 -1.47 3.25
N PRO A 104 -33.85 -0.73 3.41
CA PRO A 104 -35.15 -1.33 3.67
C PRO A 104 -35.52 -2.39 2.62
N VAL A 105 -36.17 -3.47 3.04
CA VAL A 105 -36.59 -4.56 2.15
C VAL A 105 -37.54 -4.07 1.05
N GLU A 106 -38.41 -3.11 1.39
CA GLU A 106 -39.36 -2.51 0.43
C GLU A 106 -38.66 -1.76 -0.71
N ASP A 107 -37.50 -1.16 -0.43
CA ASP A 107 -36.69 -0.51 -1.45
C ASP A 107 -36.16 -1.52 -2.48
N LEU A 108 -35.71 -2.70 -2.03
CA LEU A 108 -35.28 -3.78 -2.92
C LEU A 108 -36.47 -4.31 -3.75
N LYS A 109 -37.64 -4.52 -3.12
CA LYS A 109 -38.85 -4.97 -3.83
C LYS A 109 -39.25 -3.99 -4.93
N ARG A 110 -39.29 -2.69 -4.62
CA ARG A 110 -39.59 -1.63 -5.59
C ARG A 110 -38.54 -1.56 -6.71
N TYR A 111 -37.26 -1.69 -6.37
CA TYR A 111 -36.17 -1.69 -7.33
C TYR A 111 -36.29 -2.83 -8.36
N LEU A 112 -36.59 -4.04 -7.88
CA LEU A 112 -36.80 -5.21 -8.74
C LEU A 112 -38.14 -5.17 -9.47
N ALA A 113 -39.18 -4.57 -8.86
CA ALA A 113 -40.48 -4.37 -9.51
C ALA A 113 -40.38 -3.46 -10.74
N ALA A 114 -39.51 -2.44 -10.69
CA ALA A 114 -39.22 -1.58 -11.84
C ALA A 114 -38.41 -2.30 -12.94
N ARG A 115 -37.82 -3.47 -12.64
CA ARG A 115 -36.95 -4.24 -13.54
C ARG A 115 -37.35 -5.71 -13.57
N PRO A 116 -38.59 -6.03 -13.98
CA PRO A 116 -39.18 -7.36 -13.79
C PRO A 116 -38.49 -8.49 -14.54
N MET A 117 -37.74 -8.16 -15.60
CA MET A 117 -37.09 -9.13 -16.50
C MET A 117 -35.56 -9.08 -16.41
N THR A 118 -35.00 -8.33 -15.45
CA THR A 118 -33.56 -8.08 -15.38
C THR A 118 -32.88 -9.05 -14.42
N ASN A 119 -31.84 -9.71 -14.90
CA ASN A 119 -30.98 -10.57 -14.08
C ASN A 119 -29.76 -9.79 -13.60
N PHE A 120 -29.53 -9.73 -12.28
CA PHE A 120 -28.38 -9.07 -11.68
C PHE A 120 -27.33 -10.11 -11.30
N ILE A 121 -26.38 -10.31 -12.19
CA ILE A 121 -25.31 -11.29 -12.03
C ILE A 121 -24.09 -10.78 -12.78
N GLU A 122 -22.96 -10.67 -12.09
CA GLU A 122 -21.68 -10.38 -12.75
C GLU A 122 -21.34 -11.55 -13.67
N SER A 123 -21.14 -11.27 -14.96
CA SER A 123 -20.91 -12.28 -16.01
C SER A 123 -19.98 -11.66 -17.04
N VAL A 124 -18.68 -11.93 -16.91
CA VAL A 124 -17.60 -11.49 -17.80
C VAL A 124 -16.99 -12.67 -18.54
N THR A 125 -16.60 -12.47 -19.79
CA THR A 125 -15.93 -13.49 -20.63
C THR A 125 -14.49 -13.70 -20.16
N THR A 126 -14.00 -14.94 -20.27
CA THR A 126 -12.60 -15.28 -19.93
C THR A 126 -11.59 -14.82 -20.98
N GLU A 127 -12.06 -14.45 -22.18
CA GLU A 127 -11.20 -14.12 -23.33
C GLU A 127 -10.80 -12.64 -23.36
N ASP A 128 -11.64 -11.75 -22.81
CA ASP A 128 -11.49 -10.31 -23.04
C ASP A 128 -10.96 -9.51 -21.84
N VAL A 129 -11.06 -10.04 -20.61
CA VAL A 129 -10.70 -9.29 -19.39
C VAL A 129 -10.08 -10.17 -18.32
N PRO A 130 -8.90 -9.81 -17.76
CA PRO A 130 -8.34 -10.50 -16.60
C PRO A 130 -9.18 -10.19 -15.35
N TRP A 131 -10.19 -11.02 -15.08
CA TRP A 131 -11.06 -10.89 -13.90
C TRP A 131 -10.41 -11.45 -12.63
N THR A 132 -9.49 -12.41 -12.78
CA THR A 132 -8.85 -13.07 -11.64
C THR A 132 -7.61 -12.31 -11.16
N VAL A 133 -7.52 -12.03 -9.85
CA VAL A 133 -6.32 -11.47 -9.21
C VAL A 133 -5.28 -12.59 -9.05
N GLY A 134 -4.65 -12.96 -10.17
CA GLY A 134 -3.72 -14.08 -10.26
C GLY A 134 -4.40 -15.46 -10.17
N GLY A 135 -3.84 -16.44 -10.89
CA GLY A 135 -4.30 -17.84 -10.86
C GLY A 135 -4.71 -18.38 -12.22
N LEU A 136 -5.46 -19.49 -12.19
CA LEU A 136 -6.02 -20.15 -13.38
C LEU A 136 -7.25 -19.36 -13.83
N ASP A 137 -7.28 -18.92 -15.09
CA ASP A 137 -8.43 -18.22 -15.68
C ASP A 137 -9.19 -19.16 -16.64
N ALA A 138 -8.86 -19.16 -17.93
CA ALA A 138 -9.38 -20.13 -18.91
C ALA A 138 -9.08 -21.60 -18.51
N GLU A 139 -7.98 -21.84 -17.79
CA GLU A 139 -7.61 -23.16 -17.29
C GLU A 139 -8.62 -23.74 -16.26
N ARG A 140 -9.48 -22.91 -15.64
CA ARG A 140 -10.57 -23.38 -14.77
C ARG A 140 -11.56 -24.27 -15.52
N PHE A 141 -11.71 -24.01 -16.81
CA PHE A 141 -12.70 -24.66 -17.68
C PHE A 141 -12.09 -25.83 -18.45
N THR A 142 -10.82 -25.70 -18.83
CA THR A 142 -10.12 -26.68 -19.68
C THR A 142 -9.39 -27.76 -18.88
N LEU A 143 -9.06 -27.54 -17.61
CA LEU A 143 -8.47 -28.55 -16.72
C LEU A 143 -9.54 -29.23 -15.82
N ARG A 144 -9.12 -30.24 -15.06
CA ARG A 144 -9.92 -30.93 -14.03
C ARG A 144 -9.38 -30.64 -12.64
N PHE A 145 -10.31 -30.50 -11.69
CA PHE A 145 -10.00 -30.14 -10.30
C PHE A 145 -10.67 -31.08 -9.27
N PRO A 146 -10.27 -32.36 -9.20
CA PRO A 146 -10.85 -33.32 -8.25
C PRO A 146 -10.35 -33.12 -6.80
N PHE A 147 -9.24 -32.42 -6.59
CA PHE A 147 -8.63 -32.21 -5.28
C PHE A 147 -9.01 -30.85 -4.71
N SER A 148 -9.32 -30.80 -3.42
CA SER A 148 -9.59 -29.53 -2.74
C SER A 148 -8.31 -28.71 -2.60
N TRP A 149 -8.33 -27.49 -3.12
CA TRP A 149 -7.23 -26.53 -2.99
C TRP A 149 -6.89 -26.22 -1.52
N LYS A 150 -7.91 -26.14 -0.66
CA LYS A 150 -7.76 -25.77 0.75
C LYS A 150 -7.22 -26.91 1.62
N LYS A 151 -7.63 -28.15 1.34
CA LYS A 151 -7.22 -29.33 2.13
C LYS A 151 -5.99 -30.05 1.56
N GLN A 152 -5.85 -30.07 0.24
CA GLN A 152 -4.90 -30.90 -0.49
C GLN A 152 -4.09 -30.06 -1.49
N ARG A 153 -3.56 -28.92 -1.04
CA ARG A 153 -2.85 -27.95 -1.90
C ARG A 153 -1.75 -28.59 -2.76
N ARG A 154 -0.92 -29.46 -2.18
CA ARG A 154 0.16 -30.14 -2.91
C ARG A 154 -0.34 -31.05 -4.03
N LEU A 155 -1.44 -31.78 -3.81
CA LEU A 155 -2.03 -32.65 -4.83
C LEU A 155 -2.73 -31.83 -5.92
N PHE A 156 -3.42 -30.75 -5.52
CA PHE A 156 -3.98 -29.78 -6.47
C PHE A 156 -2.91 -29.24 -7.42
N ASP A 157 -1.82 -28.68 -6.87
CA ASP A 157 -0.75 -28.08 -7.67
C ASP A 157 -0.06 -29.11 -8.58
N ARG A 158 0.27 -30.29 -8.04
CA ARG A 158 0.88 -31.37 -8.83
C ARG A 158 -0.03 -31.84 -9.97
N TYR A 159 -1.33 -31.95 -9.72
CA TYR A 159 -2.28 -32.40 -10.74
C TYR A 159 -2.50 -31.35 -11.83
N VAL A 160 -2.47 -30.06 -11.48
CA VAL A 160 -2.48 -28.96 -12.46
C VAL A 160 -1.21 -28.99 -13.31
N SER A 161 -0.03 -29.10 -12.68
CA SER A 161 1.24 -29.22 -13.41
C SER A 161 1.27 -30.43 -14.34
N LEU A 162 0.80 -31.60 -13.87
CA LEU A 162 0.74 -32.82 -14.68
C LEU A 162 -0.16 -32.63 -15.92
N GLN A 163 -1.35 -32.07 -15.74
CA GLN A 163 -2.26 -31.80 -16.87
C GLN A 163 -1.65 -30.83 -17.89
N ARG A 164 -0.94 -29.79 -17.42
CA ARG A 164 -0.22 -28.84 -18.28
C ARG A 164 0.89 -29.53 -19.07
N THR A 165 1.72 -30.33 -18.41
CA THR A 165 2.82 -31.07 -19.06
C THR A 165 2.29 -32.06 -20.10
N LEU A 166 1.15 -32.68 -19.84
CA LEU A 166 0.49 -33.61 -20.78
C LEU A 166 -0.33 -32.89 -21.87
N GLY A 167 -0.39 -31.56 -21.89
CA GLY A 167 -1.20 -30.79 -22.85
C GLY A 167 -2.70 -31.05 -22.74
N TYR A 168 -3.18 -31.52 -21.58
CA TYR A 168 -4.57 -31.90 -21.39
C TYR A 168 -5.49 -30.68 -21.51
N LYS A 169 -6.48 -30.77 -22.41
CA LYS A 169 -7.54 -29.76 -22.58
C LYS A 169 -8.90 -30.44 -22.71
N ARG A 170 -9.80 -30.15 -21.78
CA ARG A 170 -11.18 -30.63 -21.80
C ARG A 170 -12.02 -29.78 -22.76
N LYS A 171 -12.86 -30.46 -23.56
CA LYS A 171 -13.85 -29.81 -24.41
C LYS A 171 -14.97 -29.19 -23.54
N ILE A 172 -15.30 -27.93 -23.81
CA ILE A 172 -16.48 -27.25 -23.25
C ILE A 172 -17.72 -27.80 -24.00
N PRO A 173 -18.86 -28.08 -23.32
CA PRO A 173 -20.09 -28.51 -23.97
C PRO A 173 -20.51 -27.53 -25.07
N ASP A 174 -21.04 -28.06 -26.18
CA ASP A 174 -21.40 -27.24 -27.33
C ASP A 174 -22.49 -26.22 -26.94
N GLY A 175 -22.34 -24.97 -27.42
CA GLY A 175 -23.23 -23.85 -27.07
C GLY A 175 -22.91 -23.13 -25.76
N LEU A 176 -22.04 -23.67 -24.89
CA LEU A 176 -21.61 -22.96 -23.68
C LEU A 176 -20.42 -22.04 -23.96
N VAL A 177 -20.59 -20.77 -23.59
CA VAL A 177 -19.48 -19.80 -23.51
C VAL A 177 -19.16 -19.54 -22.03
N PRO A 178 -17.99 -19.95 -21.52
CA PRO A 178 -17.62 -19.73 -20.12
C PRO A 178 -17.63 -18.26 -19.72
N HIS A 179 -18.32 -17.97 -18.62
CA HIS A 179 -18.31 -16.67 -17.98
C HIS A 179 -17.92 -16.81 -16.51
N LEU A 180 -17.27 -15.77 -15.98
CA LEU A 180 -16.88 -15.64 -14.58
C LEU A 180 -17.60 -14.46 -13.93
N GLY A 181 -17.71 -14.50 -12.60
CA GLY A 181 -18.23 -13.39 -11.82
C GLY A 181 -18.45 -13.75 -10.35
N SER A 182 -19.02 -12.82 -9.59
CA SER A 182 -19.36 -13.05 -8.20
C SER A 182 -20.32 -14.22 -7.99
N GLN A 183 -20.10 -15.02 -6.93
CA GLN A 183 -21.04 -16.02 -6.43
C GLN A 183 -22.44 -15.43 -6.12
N TRP A 184 -22.54 -14.14 -5.77
CA TRP A 184 -23.78 -13.52 -5.30
C TRP A 184 -24.57 -12.91 -6.45
N TRP A 185 -25.75 -13.46 -6.73
CA TRP A 185 -26.63 -13.04 -7.82
C TRP A 185 -28.07 -12.80 -7.35
N CYS A 186 -28.84 -12.08 -8.16
CA CYS A 186 -30.29 -11.96 -8.05
C CYS A 186 -30.91 -12.21 -9.43
N LEU A 187 -31.53 -13.38 -9.61
CA LEU A 187 -32.05 -13.84 -10.90
C LEU A 187 -33.57 -13.78 -10.92
N THR A 188 -34.14 -13.58 -12.10
CA THR A 188 -35.58 -13.69 -12.32
C THR A 188 -36.02 -15.15 -12.14
N ARG A 189 -37.27 -15.35 -11.71
CA ARG A 189 -37.88 -16.69 -11.61
C ARG A 189 -37.78 -17.44 -12.94
N GLN A 190 -38.09 -16.76 -14.04
CA GLN A 190 -38.08 -17.35 -15.38
C GLN A 190 -36.69 -17.89 -15.74
N THR A 191 -35.65 -17.06 -15.61
CA THR A 191 -34.29 -17.47 -15.95
C THR A 191 -33.77 -18.56 -15.02
N LEU A 192 -34.02 -18.46 -13.72
CA LEU A 192 -33.59 -19.49 -12.77
C LEU A 192 -34.30 -20.83 -13.00
N SER A 193 -35.60 -20.82 -13.31
CA SER A 193 -36.34 -22.03 -13.65
C SER A 193 -35.79 -22.66 -14.93
N ALA A 194 -35.55 -21.86 -15.98
CA ALA A 194 -34.94 -22.34 -17.22
C ALA A 194 -33.57 -22.99 -17.00
N ILE A 195 -32.73 -22.43 -16.13
CA ILE A 195 -31.43 -23.04 -15.76
C ILE A 195 -31.62 -24.39 -15.05
N LEU A 196 -32.56 -24.48 -14.11
CA LEU A 196 -32.73 -25.67 -13.26
C LEU A 196 -33.52 -26.80 -13.92
N GLU A 197 -34.36 -26.47 -14.90
CA GLU A 197 -35.23 -27.41 -15.62
C GLU A 197 -34.70 -27.73 -17.02
N ASP A 198 -33.53 -27.22 -17.39
CA ASP A 198 -32.94 -27.43 -18.70
C ASP A 198 -32.74 -28.93 -19.04
N PRO A 199 -33.11 -29.38 -20.25
CA PRO A 199 -32.92 -30.78 -20.67
C PRO A 199 -31.47 -31.27 -20.61
N ASP A 200 -30.51 -30.40 -20.91
CA ASP A 200 -29.07 -30.68 -20.89
C ASP A 200 -28.42 -30.39 -19.52
N ARG A 201 -29.21 -30.06 -18.49
CA ARG A 201 -28.69 -29.81 -17.13
C ARG A 201 -27.77 -30.91 -16.62
N LYS A 202 -28.09 -32.19 -16.88
CA LYS A 202 -27.23 -33.31 -16.45
C LYS A 202 -25.83 -33.24 -17.08
N LEU A 203 -25.74 -32.82 -18.34
CA LEU A 203 -24.49 -32.61 -19.05
C LEU A 203 -23.73 -31.42 -18.43
N TYR A 204 -24.41 -30.29 -18.22
CA TYR A 204 -23.82 -29.09 -17.63
C TYR A 204 -23.31 -29.33 -16.20
N ASP A 205 -24.11 -29.96 -15.34
CA ASP A 205 -23.72 -30.34 -13.98
C ASP A 205 -22.52 -31.30 -13.99
N GLY A 206 -22.50 -32.27 -14.90
CA GLY A 206 -21.37 -33.18 -15.10
C GLY A 206 -20.08 -32.45 -15.47
N TYR A 207 -20.19 -31.40 -16.28
CA TYR A 207 -19.08 -30.54 -16.67
C TYR A 207 -18.61 -29.67 -15.50
N PHE A 208 -19.49 -28.89 -14.87
CA PHE A 208 -19.10 -27.95 -13.81
C PHE A 208 -18.66 -28.62 -12.51
N LYS A 209 -19.04 -29.90 -12.28
CA LYS A 209 -18.50 -30.71 -11.17
C LYS A 209 -16.97 -30.80 -11.15
N ARG A 210 -16.33 -30.63 -12.30
CA ARG A 210 -14.87 -30.72 -12.47
C ARG A 210 -14.18 -29.38 -12.69
N VAL A 211 -14.95 -28.28 -12.73
CA VAL A 211 -14.47 -26.89 -12.83
C VAL A 211 -14.01 -26.41 -11.45
N TRP A 212 -12.96 -25.60 -11.40
CA TRP A 212 -12.54 -24.97 -10.15
C TRP A 212 -13.37 -23.72 -9.85
N ILE A 213 -13.86 -23.60 -8.61
CA ILE A 213 -14.75 -22.51 -8.18
C ILE A 213 -15.98 -22.39 -9.11
N PRO A 214 -16.76 -23.49 -9.26
CA PRO A 214 -17.91 -23.49 -10.17
C PRO A 214 -19.03 -22.55 -9.71
N ASP A 215 -19.05 -22.16 -8.43
CA ASP A 215 -20.00 -21.19 -7.88
C ASP A 215 -19.80 -19.76 -8.41
N GLU A 216 -18.65 -19.46 -9.00
CA GLU A 216 -18.33 -18.20 -9.68
C GLU A 216 -18.42 -18.30 -11.23
N SER A 217 -18.91 -19.42 -11.76
CA SER A 217 -19.04 -19.60 -13.22
C SER A 217 -20.31 -20.30 -13.72
N TYR A 218 -20.91 -21.17 -12.91
CA TYR A 218 -22.07 -21.98 -13.31
C TYR A 218 -23.26 -21.11 -13.73
N TYR A 219 -23.76 -20.26 -12.83
CA TYR A 219 -24.90 -19.41 -13.10
C TYR A 219 -24.56 -18.30 -14.12
N GLN A 220 -23.32 -17.80 -14.08
CA GLN A 220 -22.81 -16.75 -14.96
C GLN A 220 -22.76 -17.20 -16.42
N THR A 221 -22.45 -18.49 -16.63
CA THR A 221 -22.43 -19.12 -17.94
C THR A 221 -23.85 -19.46 -18.40
N LEU A 222 -24.66 -20.11 -17.54
CA LEU A 222 -25.98 -20.60 -17.94
C LEU A 222 -27.03 -19.48 -18.10
N VAL A 223 -26.92 -18.37 -17.36
CA VAL A 223 -27.83 -17.23 -17.51
C VAL A 223 -27.80 -16.67 -18.95
N ARG A 224 -26.64 -16.74 -19.61
CA ARG A 224 -26.43 -16.23 -20.98
C ARG A 224 -27.12 -17.09 -22.04
N LEU A 225 -27.52 -18.32 -21.72
CA LEU A 225 -28.31 -19.17 -22.63
C LEU A 225 -29.78 -18.75 -22.69
N TYR A 226 -30.31 -18.22 -21.58
CA TYR A 226 -31.76 -17.99 -21.41
C TYR A 226 -32.15 -16.52 -21.30
N SER A 227 -31.19 -15.60 -21.16
CA SER A 227 -31.50 -14.18 -21.00
C SER A 227 -30.48 -13.28 -21.68
N ASN A 228 -31.01 -12.33 -22.44
CA ASN A 228 -30.26 -11.21 -22.98
C ASN A 228 -30.35 -9.95 -22.10
N ASN A 229 -31.20 -9.97 -21.06
CA ASN A 229 -31.40 -8.84 -20.15
C ASN A 229 -30.63 -9.06 -18.84
N ILE A 230 -29.32 -8.88 -18.93
CA ILE A 230 -28.38 -9.06 -17.82
C ILE A 230 -27.74 -7.73 -17.48
N GLU A 231 -27.89 -7.30 -16.23
CA GLU A 231 -27.04 -6.28 -15.65
C GLU A 231 -25.83 -6.96 -15.00
N SER A 232 -24.64 -6.78 -15.58
CA SER A 232 -23.39 -7.43 -15.15
C SER A 232 -22.85 -6.80 -13.86
N ARG A 233 -23.58 -6.97 -12.76
CA ARG A 233 -23.23 -6.53 -11.41
C ARG A 233 -23.98 -7.35 -10.36
N SER A 234 -23.38 -7.49 -9.18
CA SER A 234 -24.08 -8.02 -8.01
C SER A 234 -24.81 -6.90 -7.25
N LEU A 235 -25.99 -7.20 -6.69
CA LEU A 235 -26.66 -6.35 -5.71
C LEU A 235 -26.06 -6.50 -4.29
N THR A 236 -25.09 -7.40 -4.11
CA THR A 236 -24.29 -7.55 -2.89
C THR A 236 -22.97 -6.81 -3.04
N LEU A 237 -22.69 -5.87 -2.14
CA LEU A 237 -21.36 -5.28 -1.97
C LEU A 237 -20.42 -6.34 -1.39
N SER A 238 -19.49 -6.84 -2.20
CA SER A 238 -18.39 -7.68 -1.77
C SER A 238 -17.07 -7.11 -2.29
N LYS A 239 -16.11 -6.87 -1.40
CA LYS A 239 -14.77 -6.36 -1.75
C LYS A 239 -13.70 -7.34 -1.31
N PHE A 240 -12.65 -7.46 -2.11
CA PHE A 240 -11.51 -8.31 -1.84
C PHE A 240 -10.25 -7.47 -1.62
N ASP A 241 -9.33 -7.97 -0.80
CA ASP A 241 -8.01 -7.37 -0.64
C ASP A 241 -7.06 -7.82 -1.77
N TYR A 242 -5.84 -7.29 -1.77
CA TYR A 242 -4.83 -7.62 -2.78
C TYR A 242 -4.40 -9.10 -2.79
N GLN A 243 -4.80 -9.88 -1.77
CA GLN A 243 -4.55 -11.33 -1.69
C GLN A 243 -5.77 -12.15 -2.15
N GLY A 244 -6.81 -11.51 -2.66
CA GLY A 244 -8.07 -12.17 -3.00
C GLY A 244 -8.88 -12.63 -1.78
N LYS A 245 -8.63 -12.07 -0.59
CA LYS A 245 -9.42 -12.37 0.61
C LYS A 245 -10.56 -11.37 0.76
N PRO A 246 -11.78 -11.81 1.11
CA PRO A 246 -12.89 -10.89 1.30
C PRO A 246 -12.62 -9.94 2.48
N HIS A 247 -12.92 -8.66 2.29
CA HIS A 247 -12.93 -7.67 3.37
C HIS A 247 -14.03 -8.00 4.38
N ILE A 248 -13.68 -7.86 5.65
CA ILE A 248 -14.61 -8.01 6.77
C ILE A 248 -14.97 -6.61 7.26
N PHE A 249 -16.27 -6.31 7.29
CA PHE A 249 -16.80 -5.06 7.80
C PHE A 249 -17.07 -5.15 9.30
N TYR A 250 -16.58 -4.16 10.05
CA TYR A 250 -16.75 -4.00 11.49
C TYR A 250 -17.56 -2.73 11.78
N ASP A 251 -17.92 -2.49 13.05
CA ASP A 251 -18.76 -1.36 13.47
C ASP A 251 -18.25 0.03 13.07
N ASP A 252 -16.94 0.20 12.94
CA ASP A 252 -16.29 1.43 12.46
C ASP A 252 -16.55 1.72 10.97
N HIS A 253 -17.05 0.73 10.21
CA HIS A 253 -17.41 0.88 8.80
C HIS A 253 -18.85 1.35 8.59
N LEU A 254 -19.62 1.64 9.65
CA LEU A 254 -21.03 2.03 9.53
C LEU A 254 -21.26 3.19 8.54
N GLN A 255 -20.47 4.26 8.65
CA GLN A 255 -20.60 5.43 7.77
C GLN A 255 -20.21 5.12 6.32
N LEU A 256 -19.25 4.21 6.13
CA LEU A 256 -18.85 3.76 4.81
C LEU A 256 -19.97 2.95 4.15
N LEU A 257 -20.57 2.00 4.88
CA LEU A 257 -21.68 1.18 4.38
C LEU A 257 -22.92 2.02 4.03
N ARG A 258 -23.26 3.01 4.86
CA ARG A 258 -24.33 3.99 4.58
C ARG A 258 -24.12 4.80 3.30
N ARG A 259 -22.87 4.99 2.86
CA ARG A 259 -22.56 5.75 1.64
C ARG A 259 -22.46 4.90 0.38
N SER A 260 -22.60 3.58 0.50
CA SER A 260 -22.43 2.64 -0.61
C SER A 260 -23.63 2.55 -1.55
N ASP A 261 -24.81 2.97 -1.08
CA ASP A 261 -26.11 2.84 -1.75
C ASP A 261 -26.50 1.38 -2.15
N CYS A 262 -25.69 0.39 -1.77
CA CYS A 262 -25.93 -1.03 -2.05
C CYS A 262 -27.09 -1.60 -1.21
N PHE A 263 -27.74 -2.66 -1.68
CA PHE A 263 -28.84 -3.30 -0.95
C PHE A 263 -28.37 -4.24 0.15
N VAL A 264 -27.26 -4.93 -0.07
CA VAL A 264 -26.69 -5.92 0.85
C VAL A 264 -25.18 -5.76 0.87
N ALA A 265 -24.51 -6.01 1.99
CA ALA A 265 -23.06 -6.09 2.09
C ALA A 265 -22.56 -7.41 2.65
N ARG A 266 -21.35 -7.78 2.22
CA ARG A 266 -20.61 -8.97 2.61
C ARG A 266 -19.10 -8.70 2.63
N LYS A 267 -18.33 -9.15 3.61
CA LYS A 267 -18.70 -10.01 4.75
C LYS A 267 -18.80 -9.20 6.04
N ILE A 268 -19.88 -9.32 6.79
CA ILE A 268 -20.01 -8.64 8.09
C ILE A 268 -19.39 -9.49 9.20
N TRP A 269 -18.69 -8.86 10.14
CA TRP A 269 -18.15 -9.52 11.32
C TRP A 269 -19.28 -9.93 12.27
N PRO A 270 -19.31 -11.18 12.79
CA PRO A 270 -20.41 -11.64 13.66
C PRO A 270 -20.59 -10.86 14.96
N LYS A 271 -19.57 -10.14 15.45
CA LYS A 271 -19.66 -9.30 16.65
C LYS A 271 -19.83 -7.80 16.34
N ALA A 272 -20.17 -7.45 15.10
CA ALA A 272 -20.46 -6.07 14.71
C ALA A 272 -21.87 -5.67 15.17
N GLU A 273 -22.09 -5.61 16.49
CA GLU A 273 -23.41 -5.37 17.10
C GLU A 273 -24.03 -4.07 16.58
N ARG A 274 -23.23 -3.02 16.43
CA ARG A 274 -23.72 -1.73 15.97
C ARG A 274 -24.19 -1.80 14.52
N LEU A 275 -23.50 -2.52 13.64
CA LEU A 275 -23.97 -2.71 12.26
C LEU A 275 -25.31 -3.45 12.22
N TYR A 276 -25.41 -4.61 12.89
CA TYR A 276 -26.64 -5.39 12.91
C TYR A 276 -27.81 -4.60 13.52
N ALA A 277 -27.59 -3.96 14.67
CA ALA A 277 -28.62 -3.14 15.33
C ALA A 277 -29.06 -1.95 14.47
N THR A 278 -28.15 -1.34 13.71
CA THR A 278 -28.50 -0.17 12.89
C THR A 278 -29.25 -0.54 11.61
N PHE A 279 -28.83 -1.61 10.94
CA PHE A 279 -29.33 -1.95 9.61
C PHE A 279 -30.54 -2.90 9.63
N LEU A 280 -30.73 -3.66 10.70
CA LEU A 280 -31.93 -4.50 10.86
C LEU A 280 -33.08 -3.79 11.57
N ASN A 281 -32.87 -2.55 12.05
CA ASN A 281 -33.91 -1.72 12.67
C ASN A 281 -34.68 -0.89 11.62
N LEU A 282 -35.99 -0.81 11.79
CA LEU A 282 -36.97 -0.24 10.86
C LEU A 282 -36.89 1.29 10.75
N ASP A 283 -36.54 1.97 11.84
CA ASP A 283 -36.67 3.43 11.95
C ASP A 283 -35.41 4.21 11.51
N SER A 284 -34.29 3.53 11.28
CA SER A 284 -32.95 4.15 11.23
C SER A 284 -32.38 4.38 9.83
N ASN A 285 -33.13 4.12 8.75
CA ASN A 285 -32.53 4.09 7.41
C ASN A 285 -33.29 4.92 6.34
N PRO A 286 -33.04 6.24 6.27
CA PRO A 286 -33.72 7.15 5.33
C PRO A 286 -33.21 7.08 3.88
N MET A 287 -32.42 6.08 3.50
CA MET A 287 -31.86 5.97 2.16
C MET A 287 -32.94 5.59 1.14
N LYS A 288 -33.51 6.61 0.46
CA LYS A 288 -34.57 6.43 -0.54
C LYS A 288 -34.01 6.40 -1.97
N GLY A 289 -34.33 5.32 -2.69
CA GLY A 289 -34.50 5.33 -4.15
C GLY A 289 -33.27 5.56 -5.04
N THR A 290 -32.05 5.66 -4.52
CA THR A 290 -30.84 5.86 -5.33
C THR A 290 -30.36 4.55 -5.95
N GLU A 291 -29.73 4.60 -7.13
CA GLU A 291 -29.03 3.46 -7.73
C GLU A 291 -27.85 3.02 -6.83
N PRO A 292 -27.64 1.70 -6.64
CA PRO A 292 -26.44 1.19 -5.98
C PRO A 292 -25.16 1.69 -6.66
N ASN A 293 -24.28 2.33 -5.89
CA ASN A 293 -23.04 2.90 -6.41
C ASN A 293 -21.83 2.53 -5.51
N PRO A 294 -21.29 1.30 -5.66
CA PRO A 294 -20.09 0.89 -4.93
C PRO A 294 -18.88 1.78 -5.26
N GLY A 295 -18.86 2.45 -6.42
CA GLY A 295 -17.77 3.35 -6.83
C GLY A 295 -17.49 4.49 -5.84
N LYS A 296 -18.50 4.94 -5.07
CA LYS A 296 -18.33 5.98 -4.04
C LYS A 296 -17.34 5.58 -2.95
N ILE A 297 -17.29 4.30 -2.59
CA ILE A 297 -16.42 3.78 -1.54
C ILE A 297 -15.14 3.14 -2.10
N ASP A 298 -15.09 2.86 -3.39
CA ASP A 298 -13.95 2.20 -4.06
C ASP A 298 -12.65 2.98 -3.92
N ARG A 299 -12.72 4.31 -4.00
CA ARG A 299 -11.55 5.17 -3.78
C ARG A 299 -10.92 4.96 -2.40
N ILE A 300 -11.73 4.67 -1.38
CA ILE A 300 -11.25 4.41 -0.01
C ILE A 300 -10.53 3.06 0.04
N PHE A 301 -11.13 2.02 -0.55
CA PHE A 301 -10.51 0.69 -0.62
C PHE A 301 -9.23 0.69 -1.44
N SER A 302 -9.20 1.33 -2.61
CA SER A 302 -8.01 1.42 -3.44
C SER A 302 -6.86 2.12 -2.69
N LYS A 303 -7.13 3.25 -2.01
CA LYS A 303 -6.14 3.92 -1.16
C LYS A 303 -5.69 3.06 0.01
N ALA A 304 -6.59 2.30 0.62
CA ALA A 304 -6.26 1.41 1.73
C ALA A 304 -5.37 0.24 1.26
N VAL A 305 -5.66 -0.33 0.09
CA VAL A 305 -4.88 -1.39 -0.56
C VAL A 305 -3.50 -0.86 -0.95
N GLU A 306 -3.43 0.29 -1.61
CA GLU A 306 -2.17 0.95 -1.97
C GLU A 306 -1.30 1.17 -0.72
N ARG A 307 -1.85 1.77 0.34
CA ARG A 307 -1.14 1.95 1.62
C ARG A 307 -0.74 0.64 2.30
N ARG A 308 -1.48 -0.45 2.07
CA ARG A 308 -1.16 -1.78 2.61
C ARG A 308 -0.03 -2.45 1.85
N VAL A 309 0.06 -2.24 0.55
CA VAL A 309 1.07 -2.86 -0.32
C VAL A 309 2.36 -2.04 -0.37
N MET A 310 2.24 -0.71 -0.47
CA MET A 310 3.35 0.22 -0.69
C MET A 310 3.80 0.93 0.60
N GLY A 311 3.05 0.82 1.68
CA GLY A 311 3.34 1.52 2.94
C GLY A 311 3.00 3.01 2.87
N ARG A 312 3.59 3.80 3.79
CA ARG A 312 3.55 5.26 3.73
C ARG A 312 4.96 5.75 3.44
N GLU A 313 5.07 6.81 2.65
CA GLU A 313 6.36 7.36 2.24
C GLU A 313 7.22 7.74 3.44
N GLY A 314 8.43 7.19 3.54
CA GLY A 314 9.36 7.43 4.65
C GLY A 314 8.96 6.87 6.02
N LEU A 315 7.86 6.12 6.14
CA LEU A 315 7.50 5.42 7.38
C LEU A 315 7.89 3.96 7.31
N TYR A 316 8.80 3.57 8.20
CA TYR A 316 9.16 2.18 8.44
C TYR A 316 8.82 1.83 9.89
N MET A 317 7.98 0.82 10.09
CA MET A 317 7.59 0.36 11.42
C MET A 317 7.28 -1.14 11.42
N GLN A 318 7.29 -1.80 12.58
CA GLN A 318 7.08 -3.25 12.68
C GLN A 318 5.77 -3.73 12.05
N SER A 319 4.71 -2.91 12.13
CA SER A 319 3.41 -3.24 11.54
C SER A 319 3.34 -3.01 10.02
N ARG A 320 4.30 -2.26 9.45
CA ARG A 320 4.30 -1.74 8.08
C ARG A 320 5.75 -1.56 7.60
N MET A 321 6.40 -2.68 7.26
CA MET A 321 7.71 -2.68 6.58
C MET A 321 7.48 -3.11 5.12
N PRO A 322 7.67 -2.22 4.13
CA PRO A 322 7.58 -2.60 2.72
C PRO A 322 8.59 -3.69 2.37
N GLY A 323 8.20 -4.63 1.51
CA GLY A 323 9.13 -5.62 0.95
C GLY A 323 10.18 -4.96 0.04
N GLN A 324 11.29 -5.64 -0.25
CA GLN A 324 12.30 -5.09 -1.16
C GLN A 324 11.70 -4.74 -2.53
N GLY A 325 12.09 -3.57 -3.06
CA GLY A 325 11.56 -3.02 -4.32
C GLY A 325 10.12 -2.49 -4.23
N LYS A 326 9.47 -2.57 -3.05
CA LYS A 326 8.15 -2.00 -2.77
C LYS A 326 8.31 -0.87 -1.78
N GLY A 327 7.56 0.22 -1.96
CA GLY A 327 7.69 1.41 -1.12
C GLY A 327 7.41 2.69 -1.89
N HIS A 328 6.84 3.69 -1.22
CA HIS A 328 6.88 5.07 -1.69
C HIS A 328 8.13 5.74 -1.13
N GLY A 329 9.00 6.26 -2.00
CA GLY A 329 10.19 7.02 -1.60
C GLY A 329 11.08 6.31 -0.58
N LYS A 330 12.08 7.01 -0.06
CA LYS A 330 12.93 6.53 1.04
C LYS A 330 12.69 7.32 2.32
N THR A 331 12.54 8.63 2.20
CA THR A 331 12.18 9.54 3.31
C THR A 331 10.87 10.25 3.00
N SER A 332 10.26 10.90 4.00
CA SER A 332 8.95 11.53 3.86
C SER A 332 8.95 13.00 3.48
N ALA A 333 10.12 13.64 3.42
CA ALA A 333 10.26 15.06 3.14
C ALA A 333 11.69 15.40 2.68
N PRO A 334 11.90 16.52 1.96
CA PRO A 334 13.23 17.00 1.60
C PRO A 334 14.13 17.28 2.81
N TYR A 335 15.43 17.01 2.67
CA TYR A 335 16.47 17.29 3.66
C TYR A 335 17.80 17.66 2.97
N SER A 336 18.72 18.27 3.71
CA SER A 336 20.02 18.70 3.19
C SER A 336 21.18 18.11 3.98
N VAL A 337 22.20 17.66 3.27
CA VAL A 337 23.40 17.03 3.81
C VAL A 337 24.61 17.86 3.40
N PHE A 338 25.47 18.18 4.36
CA PHE A 338 26.65 19.03 4.16
C PHE A 338 27.92 18.29 4.55
N GLU A 339 28.82 18.12 3.58
CA GLU A 339 30.15 17.54 3.78
C GLU A 339 31.23 18.62 3.65
N GLY A 340 32.14 18.67 4.63
CA GLY A 340 33.30 19.56 4.61
C GLY A 340 33.05 21.00 5.08
N PHE A 341 31.79 21.43 5.22
CA PHE A 341 31.46 22.80 5.63
C PHE A 341 31.86 23.10 7.09
N SER A 342 31.59 22.18 8.02
CA SER A 342 32.01 22.29 9.43
C SER A 342 33.52 22.13 9.62
N ASP A 343 34.23 21.54 8.64
CA ASP A 343 35.68 21.47 8.62
C ASP A 343 36.31 22.80 8.17
N LEU A 344 35.70 23.49 7.20
CA LEU A 344 36.20 24.74 6.62
C LEU A 344 35.78 26.00 7.39
N PHE A 345 34.55 26.03 7.89
CA PHE A 345 33.95 27.22 8.52
C PHE A 345 33.73 27.02 10.02
N GLU A 346 33.83 28.12 10.77
CA GLU A 346 33.49 28.16 12.19
C GLU A 346 31.98 28.33 12.37
N ASN A 347 31.36 27.52 13.23
CA ASN A 347 29.93 27.56 13.58
C ASN A 347 29.00 27.63 12.35
N PHE A 348 29.31 26.83 11.32
CA PHE A 348 28.56 26.84 10.06
C PHE A 348 27.09 26.47 10.24
N ASP A 349 26.80 25.55 11.16
CA ASP A 349 25.44 25.13 11.52
C ASP A 349 24.60 26.29 12.09
N GLU A 350 25.17 27.10 12.99
CA GLU A 350 24.51 28.29 13.54
C GLU A 350 24.32 29.38 12.48
N TRP A 351 25.32 29.58 11.61
CA TRP A 351 25.21 30.52 10.49
C TRP A 351 24.11 30.09 9.51
N LEU A 352 24.10 28.82 9.10
CA LEU A 352 23.12 28.30 8.15
C LEU A 352 21.72 28.35 8.75
N SER A 353 21.55 28.00 10.03
CA SER A 353 20.25 28.06 10.69
C SER A 353 19.66 29.47 10.68
N ARG A 354 20.49 30.50 10.91
CA ARG A 354 20.08 31.92 10.80
C ARG A 354 19.77 32.32 9.36
N ALA A 355 20.55 31.85 8.39
CA ALA A 355 20.41 32.25 6.99
C ALA A 355 19.14 31.69 6.33
N VAL A 356 18.79 30.43 6.61
CA VAL A 356 17.63 29.76 5.97
C VAL A 356 16.42 29.62 6.88
N GLY A 357 16.53 29.93 8.17
CA GLY A 357 15.45 29.70 9.15
C GLY A 357 15.08 28.22 9.30
N ALA A 358 16.02 27.32 8.99
CA ALA A 358 15.85 25.88 9.07
C ALA A 358 16.60 25.31 10.29
N ARG A 359 16.22 24.09 10.68
CA ARG A 359 16.91 23.37 11.73
C ARG A 359 18.16 22.70 11.17
N VAL A 360 19.31 23.12 11.68
CA VAL A 360 20.62 22.58 11.28
C VAL A 360 21.22 21.83 12.45
N HIS A 361 21.56 20.56 12.22
CA HIS A 361 22.25 19.68 13.15
C HIS A 361 23.74 19.64 12.81
N GLY A 362 24.54 19.22 13.79
CA GLY A 362 25.95 18.87 13.56
C GLY A 362 26.07 17.53 12.85
N HIS A 363 27.11 16.78 13.18
CA HIS A 363 27.34 15.44 12.67
C HIS A 363 26.38 14.43 13.32
N LEU A 364 25.24 14.17 12.67
CA LEU A 364 24.25 13.20 13.16
C LEU A 364 24.82 11.77 13.23
N PHE A 365 25.81 11.47 12.40
CA PHE A 365 26.44 10.15 12.29
C PHE A 365 27.86 10.12 12.89
N ALA A 366 28.21 11.08 13.75
CA ALA A 366 29.49 11.10 14.44
C ALA A 366 29.70 9.84 15.31
N PRO A 367 30.93 9.34 15.47
CA PRO A 367 31.21 8.06 16.12
C PRO A 367 30.75 8.01 17.58
N ASP A 368 30.83 9.13 18.30
CA ASP A 368 30.60 9.15 19.75
C ASP A 368 29.13 9.45 20.12
N GLU A 369 28.53 10.45 19.48
CA GLU A 369 27.14 10.85 19.71
C GLU A 369 26.46 11.42 18.47
N VAL A 370 25.16 11.64 18.55
CA VAL A 370 24.38 12.37 17.55
C VAL A 370 24.35 13.84 17.95
N GLU A 371 24.92 14.70 17.12
CA GLU A 371 24.97 16.14 17.37
C GLU A 371 23.66 16.82 16.97
N PHE A 372 22.62 16.68 17.80
CA PHE A 372 21.35 17.41 17.56
C PHE A 372 21.53 18.92 17.75
N SER A 373 20.79 19.70 16.94
CA SER A 373 20.67 21.15 17.09
C SER A 373 20.43 21.57 18.54
N GLY A 374 21.27 22.47 19.06
CA GLY A 374 21.18 22.96 20.44
C GLY A 374 21.62 21.95 21.51
N GLY A 375 22.35 20.88 21.16
CA GLY A 375 22.90 19.92 22.12
C GLY A 375 21.85 19.04 22.81
N GLN A 376 20.71 18.82 22.16
CA GLN A 376 19.62 18.03 22.74
C GLN A 376 20.02 16.56 22.88
N LYS A 377 19.70 15.92 24.02
CA LYS A 377 19.96 14.48 24.24
C LYS A 377 18.88 13.57 23.65
N VAL A 378 17.66 14.10 23.53
CA VAL A 378 16.52 13.41 22.95
C VAL A 378 15.81 14.37 22.02
N PHE A 379 15.49 13.90 20.82
CA PHE A 379 14.86 14.67 19.77
C PHE A 379 13.48 14.11 19.41
N SER A 380 12.79 14.74 18.45
CA SER A 380 11.45 14.39 18.00
C SER A 380 11.26 12.89 17.74
N GLY A 381 10.20 12.32 18.34
CA GLY A 381 9.91 10.89 18.27
C GLY A 381 10.82 10.01 19.13
N ALA A 382 11.34 10.57 20.23
CA ALA A 382 12.19 9.88 21.20
C ALA A 382 13.51 9.35 20.61
N LEU A 383 14.04 10.03 19.61
CA LEU A 383 15.35 9.72 19.05
C LEU A 383 16.45 10.18 20.02
N SER A 384 17.24 9.23 20.51
CA SER A 384 18.34 9.50 21.45
C SER A 384 19.62 9.93 20.73
N ASN A 385 20.46 10.70 21.42
CA ASN A 385 21.79 11.08 20.94
C ASN A 385 22.86 9.98 21.07
N HIS A 386 22.54 8.80 21.63
CA HIS A 386 23.50 7.71 21.76
C HIS A 386 23.84 7.09 20.40
N ALA A 387 25.11 7.12 20.02
CA ALA A 387 25.62 6.53 18.77
C ALA A 387 25.25 5.04 18.62
N ALA A 388 25.33 4.26 19.71
CA ALA A 388 24.98 2.84 19.68
C ALA A 388 23.51 2.57 19.26
N LEU A 389 22.58 3.44 19.66
CA LEU A 389 21.16 3.31 19.27
C LEU A 389 20.93 3.72 17.82
N ARG A 390 21.58 4.79 17.36
CA ARG A 390 21.59 5.19 15.95
C ARG A 390 22.17 4.08 15.07
N ASP A 391 23.32 3.53 15.47
CA ASP A 391 24.11 2.60 14.66
C ASP A 391 23.54 1.19 14.61
N TYR A 392 22.59 0.85 15.48
CA TYR A 392 21.78 -0.36 15.36
C TYR A 392 21.00 -0.39 14.02
N ASN A 393 20.50 0.77 13.56
CA ASN A 393 19.88 0.91 12.24
C ASN A 393 20.03 2.35 11.71
N PRO A 394 21.17 2.72 11.10
CA PRO A 394 21.45 4.08 10.63
C PRO A 394 20.41 4.61 9.64
N CYS A 395 19.96 3.74 8.72
CA CYS A 395 18.93 4.09 7.73
C CYS A 395 17.57 4.32 8.41
N GLY A 396 17.21 3.46 9.36
CA GLY A 396 16.00 3.60 10.17
C GLY A 396 16.01 4.88 11.00
N PHE A 397 17.18 5.24 11.55
CA PHE A 397 17.37 6.49 12.28
C PHE A 397 17.09 7.71 11.39
N LEU A 398 17.72 7.81 10.21
CA LEU A 398 17.51 8.94 9.30
C LEU A 398 16.05 9.04 8.86
N THR A 399 15.47 7.92 8.42
CA THR A 399 14.07 7.91 7.96
C THR A 399 13.10 8.28 9.08
N SER A 400 13.36 7.84 10.31
CA SER A 400 12.58 8.22 11.49
C SER A 400 12.74 9.69 11.84
N LEU A 401 13.95 10.25 11.76
CA LEU A 401 14.20 11.67 12.00
C LEU A 401 13.34 12.53 11.06
N ILE A 402 13.46 12.28 9.75
CA ILE A 402 12.68 13.01 8.73
C ILE A 402 11.18 12.78 8.88
N TRP A 403 10.76 11.57 9.26
CA TRP A 403 9.36 11.27 9.54
C TRP A 403 8.82 12.04 10.75
N ASN A 404 9.58 12.11 11.84
CA ASN A 404 9.12 12.74 13.08
C ASN A 404 9.10 14.28 12.99
N THR A 405 9.78 14.87 12.01
CA THR A 405 9.85 16.31 11.76
C THR A 405 9.15 16.76 10.48
N ARG A 406 8.20 15.99 9.96
CA ARG A 406 7.43 16.38 8.75
C ARG A 406 6.90 17.80 8.87
N GLY A 407 7.14 18.61 7.83
CA GLY A 407 6.80 20.03 7.79
C GLY A 407 8.02 20.94 8.00
N GLU A 408 9.10 20.42 8.57
CA GLU A 408 10.38 21.12 8.73
C GLU A 408 11.47 20.42 7.92
N ARG A 409 12.18 21.19 7.08
CA ARG A 409 13.36 20.68 6.36
C ARG A 409 14.51 20.51 7.36
N GLN A 410 15.05 19.30 7.44
CA GLN A 410 16.21 19.00 8.28
C GLN A 410 17.50 19.20 7.49
N CYS A 411 18.49 19.82 8.12
CA CYS A 411 19.83 20.01 7.57
C CYS A 411 20.85 19.41 8.54
N PHE A 412 21.88 18.71 8.07
CA PHE A 412 22.89 18.13 8.96
C PHE A 412 24.26 17.98 8.31
N MET A 413 25.29 17.91 9.15
CA MET A 413 26.65 17.62 8.71
C MET A 413 26.84 16.11 8.54
N TYR A 414 27.57 15.75 7.49
CA TYR A 414 27.94 14.38 7.22
C TYR A 414 29.26 14.36 6.47
N GLY A 415 30.28 13.67 6.99
CA GLY A 415 31.59 13.64 6.36
C GLY A 415 32.37 12.35 6.61
N PRO A 416 33.65 12.30 6.21
CA PRO A 416 34.42 11.05 6.20
C PRO A 416 34.73 10.46 7.58
N ARG A 417 34.48 11.21 8.66
CA ARG A 417 34.59 10.75 10.05
C ARG A 417 33.35 10.03 10.54
N ASP A 418 32.22 10.24 9.88
CA ASP A 418 30.93 9.72 10.30
C ASP A 418 30.73 8.26 9.87
N ASN A 419 29.74 7.61 10.49
CA ASN A 419 29.28 6.30 10.08
C ASN A 419 28.74 6.31 8.63
N GLN A 420 29.48 5.65 7.74
CA GLN A 420 29.24 5.65 6.29
C GLN A 420 28.04 4.81 5.82
N ALA A 421 27.28 4.20 6.73
CA ALA A 421 26.22 3.24 6.44
C ALA A 421 25.05 3.81 5.61
N ILE A 422 24.85 5.13 5.62
CA ILE A 422 23.72 5.77 4.93
C ILE A 422 24.03 6.26 3.50
N ASN A 423 25.25 6.09 3.00
CA ASN A 423 25.69 6.64 1.69
C ASN A 423 24.72 6.30 0.54
N TRP A 424 24.37 5.02 0.39
CA TRP A 424 23.43 4.59 -0.64
C TRP A 424 22.00 5.02 -0.38
N LEU A 425 21.61 5.19 0.89
CA LEU A 425 20.28 5.68 1.24
C LEU A 425 20.12 7.10 0.70
N ILE A 426 21.01 8.02 1.11
CA ILE A 426 20.92 9.44 0.75
C ILE A 426 21.17 9.67 -0.75
N ALA A 427 22.12 8.96 -1.37
CA ALA A 427 22.41 9.13 -2.80
C ALA A 427 21.23 8.76 -3.71
N THR A 428 20.47 7.73 -3.34
CA THR A 428 19.36 7.23 -4.16
C THR A 428 17.98 7.66 -3.65
N ASP A 429 17.95 8.65 -2.77
CA ASP A 429 16.73 9.29 -2.27
C ASP A 429 16.47 10.62 -3.00
N PRO A 430 15.36 10.76 -3.74
CA PRO A 430 15.05 12.01 -4.45
C PRO A 430 14.79 13.21 -3.53
N ASN A 431 14.58 12.98 -2.23
CA ASN A 431 14.40 14.05 -1.23
C ASN A 431 15.73 14.62 -0.72
N ALA A 432 16.86 13.97 -0.98
CA ALA A 432 18.16 14.42 -0.50
C ALA A 432 18.75 15.51 -1.40
N GLN A 433 19.23 16.58 -0.76
CA GLN A 433 20.16 17.53 -1.36
C GLN A 433 21.51 17.40 -0.68
N ILE A 434 22.58 17.16 -1.42
CA ILE A 434 23.91 16.88 -0.88
C ILE A 434 24.89 17.91 -1.44
N SER A 435 25.59 18.61 -0.55
CA SER A 435 26.59 19.61 -0.89
C SER A 435 27.93 19.19 -0.27
N VAL A 436 28.96 19.06 -1.10
CA VAL A 436 30.27 18.53 -0.71
C VAL A 436 31.37 19.53 -1.05
N ILE A 437 32.17 19.89 -0.05
CA ILE A 437 33.47 20.54 -0.25
C ILE A 437 34.55 19.47 -0.07
N SER A 438 34.98 18.86 -1.18
CA SER A 438 35.90 17.73 -1.13
C SER A 438 37.27 18.15 -0.62
N GLY A 439 37.82 17.37 0.29
CA GLY A 439 39.13 17.60 0.88
C GLY A 439 39.15 18.52 2.10
N ALA A 440 38.02 19.12 2.49
CA ALA A 440 37.96 20.05 3.61
C ALA A 440 38.36 19.42 4.96
N TRP A 441 38.21 18.10 5.12
CA TRP A 441 38.67 17.35 6.30
C TRP A 441 40.18 17.52 6.59
N ALA A 442 40.99 17.96 5.62
CA ALA A 442 42.40 18.25 5.86
C ALA A 442 42.62 19.49 6.72
N VAL A 443 41.70 20.45 6.73
CA VAL A 443 41.79 21.65 7.59
C VAL A 443 41.81 21.26 9.07
N THR A 444 41.00 20.29 9.46
CA THR A 444 40.97 19.79 10.84
C THR A 444 42.21 18.99 11.21
N LEU A 445 42.88 18.33 10.25
CA LEU A 445 44.17 17.68 10.51
C LEU A 445 45.33 18.69 10.57
N PHE A 446 45.31 19.70 9.70
CA PHE A 446 46.29 20.78 9.67
C PHE A 446 46.38 21.51 11.02
N ARG A 447 45.23 21.67 11.69
CA ARG A 447 45.13 22.32 13.00
C ARG A 447 45.27 21.36 14.19
N SER A 448 45.62 20.11 13.96
CA SER A 448 45.75 19.11 15.04
C SER A 448 47.17 19.05 15.58
N ASP A 449 47.31 18.90 16.91
CA ASP A 449 48.61 18.74 17.58
C ASP A 449 49.17 17.29 17.49
N LYS A 450 48.67 16.50 16.52
CA LYS A 450 49.07 15.09 16.36
C LYS A 450 50.43 14.97 15.71
N SER A 451 51.09 13.83 15.93
CA SER A 451 52.34 13.55 15.23
C SER A 451 52.11 13.46 13.72
N PHE A 452 53.09 13.85 12.92
CA PHE A 452 52.95 13.85 11.46
C PHE A 452 52.65 12.45 10.89
N SER A 453 53.17 11.39 11.52
CA SER A 453 52.89 9.99 11.15
C SER A 453 51.39 9.63 11.31
N GLU A 454 50.78 10.08 12.41
CA GLU A 454 49.35 9.92 12.67
C GLU A 454 48.51 10.74 11.70
N ILE A 455 48.89 12.01 11.46
CA ILE A 455 48.24 12.88 10.49
C ILE A 455 48.21 12.22 9.11
N ARG A 456 49.35 11.70 8.63
CA ARG A 456 49.42 11.04 7.32
C ARG A 456 48.51 9.81 7.24
N ARG A 457 48.49 8.97 8.29
CA ARG A 457 47.65 7.77 8.34
C ARG A 457 46.16 8.14 8.31
N GLU A 458 45.79 9.13 9.10
CA GLU A 458 44.40 9.60 9.19
C GLU A 458 43.97 10.30 7.91
N ALA A 459 44.84 11.12 7.31
CA ALA A 459 44.59 11.76 6.02
C ALA A 459 44.34 10.72 4.91
N ALA A 460 45.14 9.65 4.85
CA ALA A 460 44.92 8.56 3.91
C ALA A 460 43.60 7.82 4.15
N ARG A 461 43.19 7.65 5.42
CA ARG A 461 41.91 7.02 5.80
C ARG A 461 40.73 7.88 5.36
N LEU A 462 40.72 9.17 5.71
CA LEU A 462 39.66 10.12 5.37
C LEU A 462 39.54 10.31 3.85
N GLN A 463 40.66 10.47 3.15
CA GLN A 463 40.68 10.57 1.69
C GLN A 463 40.04 9.34 1.02
N ARG A 464 40.33 8.12 1.52
CA ARG A 464 39.75 6.89 0.96
C ARG A 464 38.24 6.83 1.16
N ILE A 465 37.77 7.25 2.33
CA ILE A 465 36.33 7.26 2.66
C ILE A 465 35.60 8.30 1.80
N GLU A 466 36.12 9.53 1.74
CA GLU A 466 35.56 10.61 0.92
C GLU A 466 35.55 10.24 -0.57
N ALA A 467 36.64 9.67 -1.10
CA ALA A 467 36.69 9.22 -2.49
C ALA A 467 35.59 8.20 -2.81
N LYS A 468 35.35 7.24 -1.91
CA LYS A 468 34.28 6.25 -2.05
C LYS A 468 32.89 6.89 -1.93
N HIS A 469 32.73 7.89 -1.06
CA HIS A 469 31.47 8.64 -0.96
C HIS A 469 31.18 9.39 -2.28
N ILE A 470 32.16 10.12 -2.81
CA ILE A 470 32.07 10.85 -4.07
C ILE A 470 31.79 9.90 -5.25
N GLU A 471 32.41 8.71 -5.28
CA GLU A 471 32.12 7.68 -6.28
C GLU A 471 30.64 7.26 -6.27
N ILE A 472 30.06 7.05 -5.08
CA ILE A 472 28.62 6.76 -4.93
C ILE A 472 27.78 7.94 -5.42
N LEU A 473 28.16 9.17 -5.06
CA LEU A 473 27.45 10.38 -5.46
C LEU A 473 27.52 10.66 -6.98
N ARG A 474 28.54 10.16 -7.67
CA ARG A 474 28.69 10.23 -9.13
C ARG A 474 28.14 9.01 -9.87
N SER A 475 27.58 8.03 -9.15
CA SER A 475 27.07 6.81 -9.75
C SER A 475 25.81 7.06 -10.61
N GLN A 476 25.58 6.20 -11.60
CA GLN A 476 24.37 6.24 -12.46
C GLN A 476 23.05 6.01 -11.70
N HIS A 477 23.13 5.53 -10.45
CA HIS A 477 21.96 5.23 -9.63
C HIS A 477 21.49 6.44 -8.80
N ILE A 478 22.19 7.56 -8.89
CA ILE A 478 21.90 8.79 -8.17
C ILE A 478 20.46 9.27 -8.45
N LYS A 479 19.76 9.64 -7.38
CA LYS A 479 18.46 10.33 -7.43
C LYS A 479 18.45 11.64 -6.64
N ALA A 480 19.37 11.77 -5.68
CA ALA A 480 19.58 13.00 -4.93
C ALA A 480 20.09 14.12 -5.83
N ARG A 481 19.87 15.36 -5.39
CA ARG A 481 20.51 16.53 -5.99
C ARG A 481 21.87 16.72 -5.35
N VAL A 482 22.93 16.64 -6.13
CA VAL A 482 24.32 16.67 -5.62
C VAL A 482 25.09 17.83 -6.23
N ARG A 483 25.83 18.56 -5.39
CA ARG A 483 26.85 19.52 -5.80
C ARG A 483 28.17 19.18 -5.10
N ILE A 484 29.24 19.11 -5.88
CA ILE A 484 30.58 18.77 -5.38
C ILE A 484 31.53 19.85 -5.89
N TRP A 485 32.20 20.51 -4.97
CA TRP A 485 33.28 21.45 -5.24
C TRP A 485 34.56 20.91 -4.63
N THR A 486 35.69 21.10 -5.30
CA THR A 486 36.97 20.94 -4.61
C THR A 486 37.15 22.08 -3.63
N MET A 487 37.92 21.85 -2.56
CA MET A 487 38.21 22.92 -1.59
C MET A 487 38.86 24.14 -2.25
N ALA A 488 39.74 23.95 -3.24
CA ALA A 488 40.35 25.04 -4.02
C ALA A 488 39.29 25.87 -4.77
N ASP A 489 38.45 25.22 -5.59
CA ASP A 489 37.41 25.90 -6.38
C ASP A 489 36.40 26.65 -5.49
N PHE A 490 36.08 26.05 -4.34
CA PHE A 490 35.13 26.63 -3.40
C PHE A 490 35.67 27.93 -2.78
N ILE A 491 36.95 27.99 -2.44
CA ILE A 491 37.56 29.18 -1.82
C ILE A 491 37.65 30.33 -2.82
N GLU A 492 37.97 30.03 -4.09
CA GLU A 492 38.03 31.05 -5.15
C GLU A 492 36.68 31.74 -5.41
N SER A 493 35.57 31.00 -5.24
CA SER A 493 34.23 31.44 -5.65
C SER A 493 33.18 31.41 -4.53
N GLN A 494 33.58 31.41 -3.25
CA GLN A 494 32.76 31.07 -2.07
C GLN A 494 31.31 31.59 -2.03
N MET A 495 31.04 32.80 -2.53
CA MET A 495 29.71 33.41 -2.46
C MET A 495 28.70 32.73 -3.38
N GLU A 496 29.12 32.25 -4.54
CA GLU A 496 28.23 31.63 -5.52
C GLU A 496 27.70 30.25 -5.05
N PRO A 497 28.55 29.31 -4.58
CA PRO A 497 28.10 28.06 -3.97
C PRO A 497 27.17 28.27 -2.78
N LEU A 498 27.51 29.21 -1.88
CA LEU A 498 26.71 29.49 -0.68
C LEU A 498 25.32 30.05 -1.02
N GLN A 499 25.25 30.98 -1.99
CA GLN A 499 23.96 31.50 -2.44
C GLN A 499 23.10 30.39 -3.04
N ALA A 500 23.68 29.54 -3.88
CA ALA A 500 22.95 28.47 -4.51
C ALA A 500 22.41 27.43 -3.51
N ILE A 501 23.12 27.19 -2.40
CA ILE A 501 22.65 26.34 -1.30
C ILE A 501 21.43 26.97 -0.61
N ILE A 502 21.48 28.26 -0.29
CA ILE A 502 20.39 28.97 0.39
C ILE A 502 19.12 28.99 -0.45
N ASP A 503 19.25 29.35 -1.74
CA ASP A 503 18.12 29.44 -2.68
C ASP A 503 17.38 28.10 -2.79
N GLU A 504 18.12 26.99 -2.72
CA GLU A 504 17.56 25.64 -2.82
C GLU A 504 16.90 25.16 -1.53
N ILE A 505 17.38 25.61 -0.36
CA ILE A 505 16.80 25.27 0.95
C ILE A 505 15.53 26.07 1.22
N GLY A 506 15.58 27.38 0.93
CA GLY A 506 14.52 28.34 1.20
C GLY A 506 14.11 29.11 -0.05
N PRO A 507 13.37 28.49 -1.00
CA PRO A 507 12.98 29.16 -2.26
C PRO A 507 12.05 30.39 -2.08
N ARG A 508 11.57 30.65 -0.85
CA ARG A 508 10.82 31.87 -0.49
C ARG A 508 11.70 32.99 0.09
N ASN A 509 12.97 32.72 0.39
CA ASN A 509 13.92 33.72 0.88
C ASN A 509 14.64 34.37 -0.30
N VAL A 510 14.08 35.47 -0.83
CA VAL A 510 14.66 36.26 -1.94
C VAL A 510 15.86 37.12 -1.50
N ARG A 511 16.45 36.86 -0.32
CA ARG A 511 17.54 37.68 0.22
C ARG A 511 18.87 37.18 -0.33
N ARG A 512 19.57 38.06 -1.06
CA ARG A 512 20.99 37.85 -1.39
C ARG A 512 21.80 37.79 -0.10
N LEU A 513 22.75 36.87 -0.04
CA LEU A 513 23.74 36.77 1.02
C LEU A 513 24.48 38.09 1.19
N THR A 514 24.37 38.68 2.37
CA THR A 514 25.11 39.89 2.75
C THR A 514 26.37 39.58 3.56
N GLU A 515 26.43 38.40 4.20
CA GLU A 515 27.54 38.01 5.08
C GLU A 515 27.88 36.53 4.89
N ALA A 516 29.15 36.25 4.57
CA ALA A 516 29.69 34.90 4.45
C ALA A 516 30.02 34.31 5.84
N PRO A 517 29.97 32.98 6.01
CA PRO A 517 30.42 32.34 7.25
C PRO A 517 31.92 32.55 7.45
N ARG A 518 32.36 32.63 8.70
CA ARG A 518 33.77 32.85 9.04
C ARG A 518 34.60 31.61 8.68
N MET A 519 35.49 31.76 7.71
CA MET A 519 36.44 30.71 7.33
C MET A 519 37.54 30.57 8.39
N ARG A 520 37.96 29.32 8.63
CA ARG A 520 39.11 29.03 9.48
C ARG A 520 40.40 29.55 8.83
N ASP A 521 41.40 29.89 9.66
CA ASP A 521 42.70 30.32 9.15
C ASP A 521 43.41 29.19 8.39
N LEU A 522 43.78 29.48 7.13
CA LEU A 522 44.47 28.58 6.21
C LEU A 522 45.92 29.01 5.95
N THR A 523 46.45 29.96 6.73
CA THR A 523 47.84 30.40 6.61
C THR A 523 48.79 29.21 6.80
N GLY A 524 49.60 28.88 5.78
CA GLY A 524 50.50 27.73 5.79
C GLY A 524 49.89 26.39 5.35
N PHE A 525 48.60 26.37 4.96
CA PHE A 525 47.92 25.14 4.53
C PHE A 525 48.53 24.52 3.25
N GLY A 526 48.93 25.35 2.27
CA GLY A 526 49.60 24.87 1.05
C GLY A 526 50.90 24.11 1.34
N GLN A 527 51.73 24.64 2.25
CA GLN A 527 52.95 23.97 2.72
C GLN A 527 52.66 22.65 3.42
N PHE A 528 51.58 22.59 4.21
CA PHE A 528 51.14 21.36 4.86
C PHE A 528 50.78 20.26 3.84
N LEU A 529 50.03 20.60 2.78
CA LEU A 529 49.69 19.66 1.71
C LEU A 529 50.94 19.18 0.96
N GLN A 530 51.91 20.06 0.74
CA GLN A 530 53.19 19.67 0.13
C GLN A 530 54.01 18.75 1.04
N ASN A 531 54.01 18.98 2.35
CA ASN A 531 54.68 18.09 3.30
C ASN A 531 54.05 16.69 3.28
N LEU A 532 52.73 16.58 3.13
CA LEU A 532 52.05 15.29 2.94
C LEU A 532 52.50 14.59 1.63
N LYS A 533 52.60 15.35 0.53
CA LYS A 533 53.14 14.87 -0.77
C LYS A 533 54.55 14.31 -0.62
N ASN A 534 55.44 15.08 0.01
CA ASN A 534 56.84 14.71 0.22
C ASN A 534 56.99 13.43 1.04
N GLN A 535 55.99 13.07 1.86
CA GLN A 535 55.99 11.89 2.73
C GLN A 535 55.22 10.69 2.15
N GLY A 536 54.96 10.72 0.83
CA GLY A 536 54.39 9.61 0.07
C GLY A 536 52.86 9.53 0.07
N MET A 537 52.16 10.56 0.53
CA MET A 537 50.69 10.65 0.44
C MET A 537 50.30 11.67 -0.64
N LYS A 538 49.48 11.29 -1.62
CA LYS A 538 48.98 12.22 -2.65
C LYS A 538 47.59 12.76 -2.26
N PRO A 539 47.49 13.98 -1.68
CA PRO A 539 46.22 14.66 -1.49
C PRO A 539 45.69 15.10 -2.86
N HIS A 540 44.57 14.54 -3.31
CA HIS A 540 44.03 14.79 -4.66
C HIS A 540 42.56 15.21 -4.72
N LEU A 541 41.86 15.22 -3.58
CA LEU A 541 40.45 15.61 -3.51
C LEU A 541 40.26 17.12 -3.27
N MET A 542 41.31 17.83 -2.85
CA MET A 542 41.25 19.24 -2.43
C MET A 542 41.37 20.24 -3.58
N GLY A 543 41.70 19.77 -4.79
CA GLY A 543 42.09 20.63 -5.92
C GLY A 543 43.54 21.11 -5.83
N ASP A 544 43.92 22.02 -6.71
CA ASP A 544 45.28 22.59 -6.75
C ASP A 544 45.38 23.81 -5.83
N PHE A 545 46.14 23.67 -4.75
CA PHE A 545 46.45 24.77 -3.83
C PHE A 545 47.83 25.38 -4.13
N PRO A 546 47.95 26.71 -4.26
CA PRO A 546 49.23 27.37 -4.42
C PRO A 546 50.10 27.24 -3.16
N MET A 547 51.42 27.11 -3.35
CA MET A 547 52.40 26.95 -2.27
C MET A 547 52.60 28.23 -1.43
N SER A 548 52.21 29.38 -1.96
CA SER A 548 52.45 30.71 -1.37
C SER A 548 51.13 31.40 -1.04
N ASN A 549 50.77 31.44 0.24
CA ASN A 549 49.89 32.48 0.77
C ASN A 549 50.76 33.65 1.24
N GLU A 550 51.27 34.47 0.30
CA GLU A 550 51.44 35.87 0.65
C GLU A 550 50.08 36.55 0.41
N PRO A 551 49.53 37.31 1.38
CA PRO A 551 48.34 38.10 1.11
C PRO A 551 48.71 39.11 0.00
N ASP A 552 47.95 39.12 -1.08
CA ASP A 552 48.10 40.10 -2.16
C ASP A 552 47.72 41.50 -1.64
N MET A 553 48.64 42.14 -0.92
CA MET A 553 48.60 43.56 -0.58
C MET A 553 49.26 44.37 -1.70
N ARG A 554 48.86 44.19 -2.96
CA ARG A 554 49.25 45.10 -4.03
C ARG A 554 48.05 45.74 -4.72
N THR A 555 47.97 47.05 -4.47
CA THR A 555 47.34 48.12 -5.28
C THR A 555 45.82 48.24 -5.31
N ARG A 556 45.29 48.97 -4.32
CA ARG A 556 44.25 50.00 -4.58
C ARG A 556 44.83 51.38 -4.31
N GLU A 557 45.66 51.87 -5.23
CA GLU A 557 46.01 53.29 -5.28
C GLU A 557 44.88 54.08 -6.00
N HIS A 558 44.43 55.11 -5.31
CA HIS A 558 43.72 56.32 -5.76
C HIS A 558 42.60 56.22 -6.81
N LYS A 559 41.34 56.23 -6.33
CA LYS A 559 40.23 56.83 -7.07
C LYS A 559 40.33 58.36 -6.95
N ARG A 560 40.54 59.05 -8.08
CA ARG A 560 40.31 60.50 -8.21
C ARG A 560 38.81 60.80 -8.02
N PRO A 561 38.44 61.91 -7.35
CA PRO A 561 37.04 62.30 -7.22
C PRO A 561 36.55 62.93 -8.52
N TYR A 562 35.43 62.43 -9.06
CA TYR A 562 34.70 63.12 -10.12
C TYR A 562 33.78 64.17 -9.49
N LEU A 563 34.00 65.43 -9.89
CA LEU A 563 33.17 66.59 -9.61
C LEU A 563 31.82 66.47 -10.34
N VAL A 564 30.77 66.83 -9.61
CA VAL A 564 29.39 67.01 -10.07
C VAL A 564 29.30 68.18 -11.06
N LYS A 565 28.61 67.97 -12.17
CA LYS A 565 27.78 68.98 -12.85
C LYS A 565 26.51 68.33 -13.37
#